data_AF-A0A3N2Q992-F1
#
_entry.id   AF-A0A3N2Q992-F1
#
_cell.length_a   1.000
_cell.length_b   1.000
_cell.length_c   1.000
_cell.angle_alpha   90.00
_cell.angle_beta   90.00
_cell.angle_gamma   90.00
#
_symmetry.space_group_name_H-M   'P 1'
#
loop_
_entity.id
_entity.type
_entity.pdbx_description
1 polymer ?
#
loop_
_entity_poly.entity_id
_entity_poly.type
_entity_poly.pdbx_seq_one_letter_code
_entity_poly.pdbx_strand_id
1 'polypeptide(L)'
;MLFKLPFLSLLALTASALPLEEYSRSLETADFSTLSVTPAELDSLRFFVQYAGAAYCNSQNAAGARVVCGANACPRVEANQATTLASFRGDDTGIEGFVARDDIAGLIVLSIRGSNEILNWLTNIDFLFLNCDSLVRGCRTHSGFTRAWQGLRTPAVNAIRAARAQYPSYRVVVTGHSLGAAVATLAAAYLRAEENIPNDLYSYGAPRAGNAEFANFVSAQAGANWRLTHGADPVTRLPPILFGYRHTTPEHWLNGGPSNHIDYTANDIDVCHGIANTACNAGTSGLDVDAHGHYLHVASACSPKLRTAAFSSNASSEQELLEAKLNEWVRQDIEFVGHGGAE
;
A
#
# COMPACT_ATOMS: atom_id res chain seq x y z
N MET A 1 -11.08 -3.00 31.48
CA MET A 1 -11.26 -1.55 31.30
C MET A 1 -11.43 -1.32 29.80
N LEU A 2 -12.65 -1.02 29.35
CA LEU A 2 -12.97 -0.81 27.94
C LEU A 2 -12.49 0.59 27.51
N PHE A 3 -11.49 0.66 26.63
CA PHE A 3 -11.16 1.89 25.92
C PHE A 3 -12.10 2.03 24.71
N LYS A 4 -13.11 2.90 24.83
CA LYS A 4 -13.85 3.45 23.68
C LYS A 4 -12.92 4.43 22.96
N LEU A 5 -12.55 4.13 21.72
CA LEU A 5 -11.89 5.09 20.83
C LEU A 5 -12.86 6.27 20.54
N PRO A 6 -12.38 7.52 20.50
CA PRO A 6 -13.25 8.67 20.33
C PRO A 6 -13.74 8.77 18.88
N PHE A 7 -15.02 9.11 18.74
CA PHE A 7 -15.63 9.58 17.51
C PHE A 7 -14.89 10.84 17.04
N LEU A 8 -14.18 10.76 15.91
CA LEU A 8 -13.86 11.97 15.15
C LEU A 8 -15.05 12.28 14.24
N SER A 9 -15.73 13.36 14.60
CA SER A 9 -16.68 14.07 13.76
C SER A 9 -15.96 14.61 12.54
N LEU A 10 -15.97 13.86 11.42
CA LEU A 10 -15.75 14.46 10.11
C LEU A 10 -16.87 15.48 9.86
N LEU A 11 -16.52 16.63 9.29
CA LEU A 11 -17.50 17.42 8.55
C LEU A 11 -18.23 16.45 7.60
N ALA A 12 -19.52 16.22 7.88
CA ALA A 12 -20.42 15.62 6.91
C ALA A 12 -20.65 16.67 5.81
N LEU A 13 -19.67 16.81 4.91
CA LEU A 13 -19.98 17.26 3.56
C LEU A 13 -20.87 16.19 2.97
N THR A 14 -22.10 16.56 2.67
CA THR A 14 -23.02 15.78 1.85
C THR A 14 -22.26 15.21 0.66
N ALA A 15 -22.19 13.89 0.57
CA ALA A 15 -21.47 13.15 -0.45
C ALA A 15 -22.12 13.34 -1.84
N SER A 16 -21.91 14.50 -2.45
CA SER A 16 -21.82 14.60 -3.89
C SER A 16 -20.37 14.27 -4.24
N ALA A 17 -20.14 13.13 -4.87
CA ALA A 17 -18.85 12.86 -5.50
C ALA A 17 -18.56 14.03 -6.45
N LEU A 18 -17.61 14.89 -6.08
CA LEU A 18 -17.16 15.94 -6.99
C LEU A 18 -16.64 15.24 -8.26
N PRO A 19 -16.92 15.78 -9.46
CA PRO A 19 -16.24 15.34 -10.67
C PRO A 19 -14.74 15.27 -10.40
N LEU A 20 -14.06 14.23 -10.90
CA LEU A 20 -12.62 14.04 -10.63
C LEU A 20 -11.77 15.26 -10.98
N GLU A 21 -12.16 16.02 -12.01
CA GLU A 21 -11.53 17.28 -12.38
C GLU A 21 -11.62 18.35 -11.28
N GLU A 22 -12.73 18.40 -10.55
CA GLU A 22 -12.95 19.33 -9.45
C GLU A 22 -12.19 18.87 -8.19
N TYR A 23 -12.11 17.55 -7.96
CA TYR A 23 -11.23 17.00 -6.92
C TYR A 23 -9.75 17.35 -7.19
N SER A 24 -9.24 17.11 -8.40
CA SER A 24 -7.87 17.44 -8.76
C SER A 24 -7.56 18.94 -8.58
N ARG A 25 -8.44 19.83 -9.05
CA ARG A 25 -8.28 21.28 -8.85
C ARG A 25 -8.31 21.70 -7.37
N SER A 26 -9.12 21.03 -6.55
CA SER A 26 -9.16 21.32 -5.12
C SER A 26 -7.88 20.91 -4.39
N LEU A 27 -7.21 19.84 -4.84
CA LEU A 27 -5.90 19.44 -4.33
C LEU A 27 -4.80 20.43 -4.73
N GLU A 28 -4.84 21.01 -5.92
CA GLU A 28 -3.85 21.99 -6.39
C GLU A 28 -3.88 23.30 -5.59
N THR A 29 -5.03 23.65 -5.02
CA THR A 29 -5.26 24.94 -4.35
C THR A 29 -5.31 24.86 -2.83
N ALA A 30 -5.25 23.65 -2.27
CA ALA A 30 -5.34 23.43 -0.83
C ALA A 30 -4.02 23.71 -0.10
N ASP A 31 -4.11 24.41 1.03
CA ASP A 31 -2.99 24.60 1.96
C ASP A 31 -2.92 23.41 2.93
N PHE A 32 -1.90 22.58 2.75
CA PHE A 32 -1.66 21.38 3.55
C PHE A 32 -0.60 21.59 4.65
N SER A 33 -0.11 22.82 4.85
CA SER A 33 1.02 23.12 5.75
C SER A 33 0.79 22.79 7.23
N THR A 34 -0.45 22.49 7.64
CA THR A 34 -0.83 22.14 9.01
C THR A 34 -1.31 20.70 9.18
N LEU A 35 -1.29 19.86 8.14
CA LEU A 35 -1.76 18.48 8.22
C LEU A 35 -0.63 17.56 8.71
N SER A 36 -0.78 17.10 9.94
CA SER A 36 0.12 16.15 10.60
C SER A 36 -0.61 14.86 10.94
N VAL A 37 0.10 13.73 10.94
CA VAL A 37 -0.43 12.47 11.44
C VAL A 37 -0.72 12.58 12.94
N THR A 38 -1.91 12.17 13.38
CA THR A 38 -2.24 12.12 14.81
C THR A 38 -1.69 10.85 15.47
N PRO A 39 -1.51 10.82 16.81
CA PRO A 39 -1.11 9.60 17.50
C PRO A 39 -2.05 8.39 17.29
N ALA A 40 -3.34 8.63 17.10
CA ALA A 40 -4.33 7.57 16.84
C ALA A 40 -4.21 7.00 15.42
N GLU A 41 -3.93 7.85 14.43
CA GLU A 41 -3.64 7.41 13.07
C GLU A 41 -2.32 6.63 13.03
N LEU A 42 -1.28 7.13 13.69
CA LEU A 42 -0.02 6.40 13.85
C LEU A 42 -0.21 5.01 14.48
N ASP A 43 -1.06 4.90 15.52
CA ASP A 43 -1.39 3.60 16.12
C ASP A 43 -2.08 2.65 15.12
N SER A 44 -2.97 3.20 14.27
CA SER A 44 -3.62 2.44 13.20
C SER A 44 -2.62 1.97 12.14
N LEU A 45 -1.68 2.83 11.73
CA LEU A 45 -0.59 2.48 10.81
C LEU A 45 0.29 1.35 11.37
N ARG A 46 0.66 1.45 12.66
CA ARG A 46 1.41 0.40 13.38
C ARG A 46 0.63 -0.91 13.50
N PHE A 47 -0.69 -0.84 13.58
CA PHE A 47 -1.55 -2.02 13.65
C PHE A 47 -1.69 -2.70 12.29
N PHE A 48 -1.97 -1.95 11.22
CA PHE A 48 -2.26 -2.54 9.92
C PHE A 48 -1.01 -3.03 9.18
N VAL A 49 0.18 -2.50 9.45
CA VAL A 49 1.42 -3.08 8.90
C VAL A 49 1.64 -4.52 9.38
N GLN A 50 1.15 -4.88 10.57
CA GLN A 50 1.23 -6.25 11.07
C GLN A 50 0.38 -7.22 10.24
N TYR A 51 -0.79 -6.79 9.76
CA TYR A 51 -1.58 -7.57 8.79
C TYR A 51 -0.88 -7.67 7.44
N ALA A 52 -0.27 -6.58 6.96
CA ALA A 52 0.49 -6.57 5.72
C ALA A 52 1.68 -7.57 5.79
N GLY A 53 2.41 -7.58 6.91
CA GLY A 53 3.48 -8.55 7.16
C GLY A 53 2.98 -9.99 7.36
N ALA A 54 1.81 -10.18 7.98
CA ALA A 54 1.21 -11.49 8.17
C ALA A 54 0.87 -12.21 6.84
N ALA A 55 0.67 -11.48 5.75
CA ALA A 55 0.40 -12.07 4.43
C ALA A 55 1.53 -12.99 3.94
N TYR A 56 2.76 -12.77 4.40
CA TYR A 56 3.90 -13.62 4.02
C TYR A 56 3.88 -15.01 4.65
N CYS A 57 3.15 -15.21 5.75
CA CYS A 57 3.11 -16.46 6.50
C CYS A 57 1.72 -17.09 6.62
N ASN A 58 0.64 -16.37 6.26
CA ASN A 58 -0.73 -16.82 6.49
C ASN A 58 -1.57 -17.00 5.22
N SER A 59 -1.06 -16.69 4.03
CA SER A 59 -1.83 -16.74 2.79
C SER A 59 -2.09 -18.15 2.23
N GLN A 60 -1.75 -19.18 3.00
CA GLN A 60 -2.10 -20.58 2.73
C GLN A 60 -2.84 -21.23 3.90
N ASN A 61 -3.23 -20.44 4.91
CA ASN A 61 -3.95 -20.95 6.07
C ASN A 61 -5.34 -21.46 5.66
N ALA A 62 -5.79 -22.53 6.31
CA ALA A 62 -7.17 -22.98 6.21
C ALA A 62 -8.13 -21.98 6.87
N ALA A 63 -9.38 -21.95 6.39
CA ALA A 63 -10.43 -21.18 7.05
C ALA A 63 -10.61 -21.64 8.52
N GLY A 64 -10.77 -20.69 9.43
CA GLY A 64 -10.84 -20.93 10.87
C GLY A 64 -9.49 -20.96 11.59
N ALA A 65 -8.36 -21.00 10.86
CA ALA A 65 -7.04 -20.92 11.48
C ALA A 65 -6.79 -19.52 12.08
N ARG A 66 -6.00 -19.45 13.14
CA ARG A 66 -5.53 -18.17 13.69
C ARG A 66 -4.47 -17.57 12.78
N VAL A 67 -4.49 -16.25 12.63
CA VAL A 67 -3.39 -15.49 12.02
C VAL A 67 -2.25 -15.46 13.02
N VAL A 68 -1.10 -16.03 12.63
CA VAL A 68 0.09 -16.14 13.47
C VAL A 68 1.32 -15.77 12.67
N CYS A 69 2.31 -15.16 13.32
CA CYS A 69 3.52 -14.68 12.68
C CYS A 69 4.77 -15.12 13.42
N GLY A 70 5.76 -15.55 12.66
CA GLY A 70 7.12 -15.72 13.19
C GLY A 70 7.76 -14.38 13.56
N ALA A 71 8.81 -14.45 14.38
CA ALA A 71 9.69 -13.31 14.70
C ALA A 71 8.95 -12.06 15.22
N ASN A 72 7.84 -12.25 15.96
CA ASN A 72 7.04 -11.16 16.52
C ASN A 72 6.53 -10.17 15.45
N ALA A 73 6.25 -10.62 14.23
CA ALA A 73 5.84 -9.72 13.13
C ALA A 73 4.42 -9.15 13.30
N CYS A 74 3.54 -9.81 14.06
CA CYS A 74 2.16 -9.38 14.22
C CYS A 74 1.56 -9.59 15.65
N PRO A 75 2.23 -9.12 16.72
CA PRO A 75 1.82 -9.37 18.11
C PRO A 75 0.41 -8.90 18.44
N ARG A 76 -0.03 -7.76 17.88
CA ARG A 76 -1.39 -7.23 18.14
C ARG A 76 -2.45 -8.03 17.41
N VAL A 77 -2.14 -8.50 16.19
CA VAL A 77 -3.03 -9.36 15.40
C VAL A 77 -3.24 -10.70 16.11
N GLU A 78 -2.16 -11.28 16.65
CA GLU A 78 -2.21 -12.49 17.47
C GLU A 78 -2.95 -12.29 18.79
N ALA A 79 -2.70 -11.17 19.49
CA ALA A 79 -3.39 -10.83 20.73
C ALA A 79 -4.91 -10.67 20.53
N ASN A 80 -5.32 -10.13 19.39
CA ASN A 80 -6.73 -10.05 18.99
C ASN A 80 -7.31 -11.40 18.53
N GLN A 81 -6.47 -12.41 18.40
CA GLN A 81 -6.83 -13.74 17.90
C GLN A 81 -7.50 -13.68 16.51
N ALA A 82 -6.99 -12.82 15.63
CA ALA A 82 -7.55 -12.71 14.28
C ALA A 82 -7.62 -14.09 13.60
N THR A 83 -8.70 -14.34 12.87
CA THR A 83 -9.01 -15.66 12.31
C THR A 83 -9.12 -15.56 10.79
N THR A 84 -8.38 -16.41 10.07
CA THR A 84 -8.46 -16.52 8.62
C THR A 84 -9.85 -17.01 8.22
N LEU A 85 -10.54 -16.26 7.37
CA LEU A 85 -11.81 -16.65 6.75
C LEU A 85 -11.58 -17.39 5.43
N ALA A 86 -10.64 -16.91 4.64
CA ALA A 86 -10.23 -17.54 3.40
C ALA A 86 -8.81 -17.12 3.03
N SER A 87 -8.10 -17.98 2.32
CA SER A 87 -6.77 -17.74 1.77
C SER A 87 -6.78 -18.02 0.27
N PHE A 88 -5.91 -17.35 -0.47
CA PHE A 88 -5.94 -17.34 -1.92
C PHE A 88 -4.53 -17.36 -2.49
N ARG A 89 -4.40 -18.01 -3.64
CA ARG A 89 -3.20 -17.97 -4.48
C ARG A 89 -3.63 -17.80 -5.93
N GLY A 90 -3.08 -16.80 -6.60
CA GLY A 90 -3.26 -16.63 -8.04
C GLY A 90 -2.34 -17.59 -8.78
N ASP A 91 -2.91 -18.56 -9.50
CA ASP A 91 -2.15 -19.64 -10.16
C ASP A 91 -1.11 -19.11 -11.14
N ASP A 92 -1.47 -18.10 -11.94
CA ASP A 92 -0.60 -17.55 -13.00
C ASP A 92 0.44 -16.55 -12.48
N THR A 93 0.12 -15.82 -11.40
CA THR A 93 0.96 -14.71 -10.92
C THR A 93 1.76 -15.05 -9.67
N GLY A 94 1.41 -16.14 -8.99
CA GLY A 94 1.98 -16.53 -7.70
C GLY A 94 1.69 -15.55 -6.56
N ILE A 95 0.83 -14.54 -6.79
CA ILE A 95 0.36 -13.63 -5.75
C ILE A 95 -0.48 -14.41 -4.74
N GLU A 96 -0.38 -14.03 -3.48
CA GLU A 96 -1.13 -14.67 -2.41
C GLU A 96 -1.78 -13.62 -1.51
N GLY A 97 -2.84 -13.99 -0.83
CA GLY A 97 -3.47 -13.15 0.17
C GLY A 97 -4.45 -13.94 1.03
N PHE A 98 -5.02 -13.27 2.02
CA PHE A 98 -6.07 -13.83 2.85
C PHE A 98 -7.07 -12.77 3.28
N VAL A 99 -8.28 -13.21 3.61
CA VAL A 99 -9.27 -12.42 4.35
C VAL A 99 -9.29 -12.93 5.78
N ALA A 100 -9.20 -12.04 6.76
CA ALA A 100 -9.33 -12.37 8.18
C ALA A 100 -10.42 -11.57 8.86
N ARG A 101 -10.94 -12.13 9.95
CA ARG A 101 -11.84 -11.49 10.91
C ARG A 101 -11.08 -11.17 12.19
N ASP A 102 -11.28 -9.97 12.71
CA ASP A 102 -10.82 -9.56 14.03
C ASP A 102 -12.01 -9.09 14.85
N ASP A 103 -12.41 -9.91 15.82
CA ASP A 103 -13.59 -9.63 16.65
C ASP A 103 -13.34 -8.55 17.71
N ILE A 104 -12.08 -8.37 18.12
CA ILE A 104 -11.69 -7.39 19.13
C ILE A 104 -11.66 -5.99 18.52
N ALA A 105 -11.12 -5.86 17.31
CA ALA A 105 -11.07 -4.61 16.58
C ALA A 105 -12.33 -4.33 15.75
N GLY A 106 -13.20 -5.33 15.55
CA GLY A 106 -14.41 -5.22 14.72
C GLY A 106 -14.08 -5.05 13.23
N LEU A 107 -13.20 -5.90 12.70
CA LEU A 107 -12.65 -5.77 11.35
C LEU A 107 -12.81 -7.02 10.49
N ILE A 108 -12.94 -6.78 9.19
CA ILE A 108 -12.71 -7.74 8.12
C ILE A 108 -11.53 -7.20 7.31
N VAL A 109 -10.40 -7.92 7.30
CA VAL A 109 -9.16 -7.45 6.69
C VAL A 109 -8.82 -8.31 5.48
N LEU A 110 -8.71 -7.70 4.29
CA LEU A 110 -8.07 -8.29 3.12
C LEU A 110 -6.59 -7.91 3.15
N SER A 111 -5.71 -8.89 3.32
CA SER A 111 -4.25 -8.69 3.28
C SER A 111 -3.63 -9.40 2.08
N ILE A 112 -2.83 -8.67 1.32
CA ILE A 112 -2.20 -9.16 0.08
C ILE A 112 -0.69 -9.15 0.22
N ARG A 113 -0.06 -10.29 -0.05
CA ARG A 113 1.38 -10.51 0.08
C ARG A 113 2.15 -9.81 -1.04
N GLY A 114 3.31 -9.26 -0.73
CA GLY A 114 4.26 -8.82 -1.74
C GLY A 114 5.10 -9.95 -2.34
N SER A 115 6.11 -9.54 -3.11
CA SER A 115 7.15 -10.44 -3.64
C SER A 115 8.08 -10.92 -2.52
N ASN A 116 8.50 -12.17 -2.57
CA ASN A 116 9.55 -12.70 -1.67
C ASN A 116 10.97 -12.41 -2.20
N GLU A 117 11.09 -11.94 -3.44
CA GLU A 117 12.37 -11.74 -4.14
C GLU A 117 12.42 -10.33 -4.71
N ILE A 118 12.62 -9.34 -3.84
CA ILE A 118 12.46 -7.94 -4.25
C ILE A 118 13.50 -7.47 -5.26
N LEU A 119 14.76 -7.90 -5.13
CA LEU A 119 15.80 -7.58 -6.12
C LEU A 119 15.46 -8.13 -7.50
N ASN A 120 14.98 -9.38 -7.58
CA ASN A 120 14.53 -9.97 -8.84
C ASN A 120 13.34 -9.19 -9.42
N TRP A 121 12.45 -8.69 -8.57
CA TRP A 121 11.33 -7.85 -9.01
C TRP A 121 11.81 -6.50 -9.55
N LEU A 122 12.75 -5.82 -8.87
CA LEU A 122 13.33 -4.55 -9.32
C LEU A 122 14.03 -4.68 -10.67
N THR A 123 14.69 -5.81 -10.92
CA THR A 123 15.37 -6.08 -12.20
C THR A 123 14.41 -6.35 -13.35
N ASN A 124 13.31 -7.07 -13.10
CA ASN A 124 12.43 -7.61 -14.15
C ASN A 124 11.09 -6.89 -14.32
N ILE A 125 10.81 -5.87 -13.51
CA ILE A 125 9.55 -5.13 -13.62
C ILE A 125 9.37 -4.55 -15.03
N ASP A 126 8.26 -4.90 -15.68
CA ASP A 126 7.80 -4.26 -16.91
C ASP A 126 6.89 -3.07 -16.58
N PHE A 127 6.69 -2.16 -17.52
CA PHE A 127 5.86 -0.96 -17.29
C PHE A 127 4.63 -0.93 -18.20
N LEU A 128 4.09 -2.10 -18.53
CA LEU A 128 2.94 -2.21 -19.42
C LEU A 128 1.65 -1.85 -18.70
N PHE A 129 0.80 -1.07 -19.38
CA PHE A 129 -0.54 -0.73 -18.89
C PHE A 129 -1.59 -1.73 -19.38
N LEU A 130 -2.63 -1.93 -18.57
CA LEU A 130 -3.92 -2.48 -18.96
C LEU A 130 -5.03 -1.46 -18.67
N ASN A 131 -6.06 -1.42 -19.53
CA ASN A 131 -7.18 -0.51 -19.35
C ASN A 131 -8.04 -0.91 -18.14
N CYS A 132 -8.51 0.10 -17.42
CA CYS A 132 -9.44 -0.03 -16.30
C CYS A 132 -10.61 0.97 -16.44
N ASP A 133 -11.08 1.18 -17.67
CA ASP A 133 -12.21 2.08 -17.98
C ASP A 133 -13.50 1.75 -17.20
N SER A 134 -13.60 0.54 -16.65
CA SER A 134 -14.70 0.15 -15.75
C SER A 134 -14.71 0.93 -14.43
N LEU A 135 -13.56 1.44 -13.98
CA LEU A 135 -13.45 2.29 -12.79
C LEU A 135 -13.68 3.77 -13.13
N VAL A 136 -12.93 4.28 -14.09
CA VAL A 136 -13.04 5.63 -14.63
C VAL A 136 -12.50 5.66 -16.06
N ARG A 137 -13.13 6.45 -16.94
CA ARG A 137 -12.67 6.66 -18.31
C ARG A 137 -11.19 7.12 -18.37
N GLY A 138 -10.40 6.49 -19.23
CA GLY A 138 -8.97 6.80 -19.40
C GLY A 138 -8.07 6.11 -18.38
N CYS A 139 -8.65 5.35 -17.44
CA CYS A 139 -7.91 4.62 -16.43
C CYS A 139 -7.02 3.55 -17.06
N ARG A 140 -5.76 3.53 -16.63
CA ARG A 140 -4.78 2.49 -16.95
C ARG A 140 -4.04 2.07 -15.69
N THR A 141 -3.89 0.76 -15.50
CA THR A 141 -3.20 0.16 -14.35
C THR A 141 -2.05 -0.72 -14.80
N HIS A 142 -1.05 -0.90 -13.95
CA HIS A 142 0.08 -1.77 -14.24
C HIS A 142 -0.39 -3.21 -14.52
N SER A 143 0.03 -3.77 -15.66
CA SER A 143 -0.52 -5.02 -16.19
C SER A 143 -0.37 -6.21 -15.23
N GLY A 144 0.79 -6.32 -14.58
CA GLY A 144 1.07 -7.37 -13.61
C GLY A 144 0.20 -7.25 -12.35
N PHE A 145 -0.07 -6.03 -11.87
CA PHE A 145 -0.89 -5.84 -10.67
C PHE A 145 -2.37 -6.10 -10.98
N THR A 146 -2.83 -5.71 -12.17
CA THR A 146 -4.19 -5.99 -12.64
C THR A 146 -4.44 -7.49 -12.76
N ARG A 147 -3.52 -8.25 -13.37
CA ARG A 147 -3.62 -9.72 -13.45
C ARG A 147 -3.57 -10.36 -12.06
N ALA A 148 -2.71 -9.86 -11.17
CA ALA A 148 -2.63 -10.33 -9.79
C ALA A 148 -3.97 -10.13 -9.05
N TRP A 149 -4.56 -8.94 -9.14
CA TRP A 149 -5.88 -8.69 -8.56
C TRP A 149 -6.96 -9.57 -9.20
N GLN A 150 -6.99 -9.72 -10.52
CA GLN A 150 -7.95 -10.57 -11.22
C GLN A 150 -7.91 -12.02 -10.72
N GLY A 151 -6.72 -12.57 -10.47
CA GLY A 151 -6.55 -13.91 -9.91
C GLY A 151 -7.06 -14.07 -8.47
N LEU A 152 -7.13 -12.98 -7.70
CA LEU A 152 -7.60 -12.99 -6.31
C LEU A 152 -9.04 -12.51 -6.13
N ARG A 153 -9.59 -11.76 -7.10
CA ARG A 153 -10.83 -10.97 -6.96
C ARG A 153 -12.00 -11.82 -6.49
N THR A 154 -12.36 -12.86 -7.24
CA THR A 154 -13.56 -13.66 -6.98
C THR A 154 -13.55 -14.28 -5.58
N PRO A 155 -12.52 -15.04 -5.15
CA PRO A 155 -12.54 -15.63 -3.83
C PRO A 155 -12.44 -14.58 -2.71
N ALA A 156 -11.70 -13.48 -2.91
CA ALA A 156 -11.61 -12.39 -1.94
C ALA A 156 -12.96 -11.67 -1.74
N VAL A 157 -13.63 -11.28 -2.82
CA VAL A 157 -14.94 -10.62 -2.78
C VAL A 157 -15.99 -11.52 -2.13
N ASN A 158 -16.01 -12.80 -2.46
CA ASN A 158 -16.95 -13.76 -1.85
C ASN A 158 -16.72 -13.89 -0.34
N ALA A 159 -15.47 -14.02 0.09
CA ALA A 159 -15.13 -14.10 1.51
C ALA A 159 -15.52 -12.82 2.27
N ILE A 160 -15.25 -11.64 1.71
CA ILE A 160 -15.63 -10.36 2.34
C ILE A 160 -17.15 -10.22 2.40
N ARG A 161 -17.89 -10.56 1.34
CA ARG A 161 -19.36 -10.50 1.34
C ARG A 161 -19.97 -11.42 2.38
N ALA A 162 -19.51 -12.66 2.46
CA ALA A 162 -19.96 -13.62 3.47
C ALA A 162 -19.68 -13.10 4.89
N ALA A 163 -18.47 -12.58 5.12
CA ALA A 163 -18.09 -11.99 6.40
C ALA A 163 -18.97 -10.79 6.77
N ARG A 164 -19.21 -9.86 5.84
CA ARG A 164 -20.06 -8.68 6.09
C ARG A 164 -21.52 -9.04 6.35
N ALA A 165 -22.04 -10.09 5.71
CA ALA A 165 -23.39 -10.57 5.98
C ALA A 165 -23.51 -11.09 7.42
N GLN A 166 -22.45 -11.72 7.94
CA GLN A 166 -22.41 -12.24 9.31
C GLN A 166 -22.05 -11.17 10.35
N TYR A 167 -21.21 -10.21 9.99
CA TYR A 167 -20.67 -9.15 10.85
C TYR A 167 -20.90 -7.76 10.23
N PRO A 168 -22.16 -7.30 10.14
CA PRO A 168 -22.50 -6.09 9.38
C PRO A 168 -21.95 -4.79 9.99
N SER A 169 -21.59 -4.79 11.28
CA SER A 169 -20.96 -3.65 11.96
C SER A 169 -19.44 -3.58 11.79
N TYR A 170 -18.81 -4.61 11.20
CA TYR A 170 -17.36 -4.66 11.09
C TYR A 170 -16.89 -3.83 9.89
N ARG A 171 -15.81 -3.08 10.09
CA ARG A 171 -15.21 -2.30 9.01
C ARG A 171 -14.37 -3.19 8.11
N VAL A 172 -14.36 -2.90 6.81
CA VAL A 172 -13.46 -3.57 5.87
C VAL A 172 -12.17 -2.76 5.75
N VAL A 173 -11.04 -3.43 5.87
CA VAL A 173 -9.72 -2.86 5.61
C VAL A 173 -9.02 -3.67 4.55
N VAL A 174 -8.37 -2.99 3.62
CA VAL A 174 -7.53 -3.59 2.59
C VAL A 174 -6.10 -3.16 2.86
N THR A 175 -5.17 -4.11 2.90
CA THR A 175 -3.77 -3.81 3.19
C THR A 175 -2.81 -4.71 2.43
N GLY A 176 -1.58 -4.24 2.29
CA GLY A 176 -0.51 -4.99 1.68
C GLY A 176 0.82 -4.26 1.84
N HIS A 177 1.89 -5.01 1.62
CA HIS A 177 3.26 -4.52 1.63
C HIS A 177 3.90 -4.76 0.25
N SER A 178 4.80 -3.88 -0.18
CA SER A 178 5.54 -4.03 -1.45
C SER A 178 4.59 -4.13 -2.65
N LEU A 179 4.84 -5.06 -3.58
CA LEU A 179 3.93 -5.40 -4.68
C LEU A 179 2.49 -5.66 -4.18
N GLY A 180 2.33 -6.30 -3.03
CA GLY A 180 1.02 -6.59 -2.44
C GLY A 180 0.26 -5.32 -2.09
N ALA A 181 0.95 -4.23 -1.77
CA ALA A 181 0.37 -2.93 -1.49
C ALA A 181 -0.19 -2.25 -2.76
N ALA A 182 0.46 -2.45 -3.92
CA ALA A 182 -0.09 -2.00 -5.20
C ALA A 182 -1.32 -2.81 -5.61
N VAL A 183 -1.30 -4.13 -5.43
CA VAL A 183 -2.48 -4.98 -5.67
C VAL A 183 -3.61 -4.64 -4.70
N ALA A 184 -3.30 -4.34 -3.43
CA ALA A 184 -4.25 -3.85 -2.43
C ALA A 184 -4.89 -2.52 -2.84
N THR A 185 -4.14 -1.63 -3.48
CA THR A 185 -4.66 -0.36 -4.02
C THR A 185 -5.71 -0.62 -5.11
N LEU A 186 -5.43 -1.53 -6.05
CA LEU A 186 -6.41 -1.96 -7.04
C LEU A 186 -7.63 -2.61 -6.37
N ALA A 187 -7.40 -3.55 -5.45
CA ALA A 187 -8.46 -4.26 -4.74
C ALA A 187 -9.41 -3.29 -4.02
N ALA A 188 -8.87 -2.33 -3.27
CA ALA A 188 -9.65 -1.30 -2.59
C ALA A 188 -10.52 -0.49 -3.58
N ALA A 189 -9.94 -0.09 -4.71
CA ALA A 189 -10.63 0.67 -5.75
C ALA A 189 -11.82 -0.09 -6.33
N TYR A 190 -11.61 -1.35 -6.71
CA TYR A 190 -12.64 -2.23 -7.27
C TYR A 190 -13.71 -2.60 -6.23
N LEU A 191 -13.32 -2.87 -4.98
CA LEU A 191 -14.25 -3.15 -3.89
C LEU A 191 -15.19 -1.96 -3.64
N ARG A 192 -14.69 -0.72 -3.68
CA ARG A 192 -15.49 0.50 -3.54
C ARG A 192 -16.40 0.72 -4.76
N ALA A 193 -15.83 0.67 -5.96
CA ALA A 193 -16.51 1.10 -7.19
C ALA A 193 -17.50 0.07 -7.75
N GLU A 194 -17.09 -1.20 -7.82
CA GLU A 194 -17.87 -2.24 -8.51
C GLU A 194 -18.65 -3.12 -7.52
N GLU A 195 -18.11 -3.34 -6.32
CA GLU A 195 -18.72 -4.24 -5.34
C GLU A 195 -19.57 -3.53 -4.27
N ASN A 196 -19.54 -2.18 -4.23
CA ASN A 196 -20.17 -1.36 -3.19
C ASN A 196 -19.79 -1.79 -1.76
N ILE A 197 -18.50 -2.06 -1.55
CA ILE A 197 -17.91 -2.44 -0.27
C ILE A 197 -17.04 -1.27 0.22
N PRO A 198 -17.57 -0.40 1.11
CA PRO A 198 -16.77 0.64 1.75
C PRO A 198 -15.61 0.02 2.51
N ASN A 199 -14.41 0.56 2.30
CA ASN A 199 -13.20 0.06 2.95
C ASN A 199 -12.16 1.17 3.09
N ASP A 200 -11.25 0.99 4.04
CA ASP A 200 -10.04 1.80 4.20
C ASP A 200 -8.83 1.05 3.63
N LEU A 201 -7.92 1.75 2.96
CA LEU A 201 -6.70 1.22 2.37
C LEU A 201 -5.49 1.63 3.22
N TYR A 202 -4.65 0.66 3.56
CA TYR A 202 -3.35 0.85 4.21
C TYR A 202 -2.26 0.17 3.39
N SER A 203 -1.46 0.94 2.67
CA SER A 203 -0.42 0.45 1.77
C SER A 203 0.97 0.85 2.27
N TYR A 204 1.89 -0.12 2.34
CA TYR A 204 3.25 0.08 2.85
C TYR A 204 4.25 -0.27 1.76
N GLY A 205 5.12 0.66 1.38
CA GLY A 205 6.12 0.42 0.34
C GLY A 205 5.52 0.10 -1.03
N ALA A 206 4.38 0.71 -1.36
CA ALA A 206 3.66 0.43 -2.59
C ALA A 206 4.36 1.03 -3.82
N PRO A 207 4.59 0.26 -4.90
CA PRO A 207 4.90 0.87 -6.20
C PRO A 207 3.68 1.59 -6.79
N ARG A 208 3.92 2.49 -7.75
CA ARG A 208 2.87 3.19 -8.50
C ARG A 208 2.03 2.18 -9.27
N ALA A 209 0.71 2.24 -9.08
CA ALA A 209 -0.18 1.19 -9.53
C ALA A 209 -0.90 1.49 -10.86
N GLY A 210 -0.91 2.74 -11.31
CA GLY A 210 -1.58 3.15 -12.54
C GLY A 210 -1.24 4.57 -12.97
N ASN A 211 -1.97 5.07 -13.97
CA ASN A 211 -1.85 6.43 -14.48
C ASN A 211 -2.55 7.48 -13.60
N ALA A 212 -2.52 8.74 -14.02
CA ALA A 212 -3.11 9.86 -13.30
C ALA A 212 -4.61 9.67 -13.03
N GLU A 213 -5.35 9.17 -14.01
CA GLU A 213 -6.78 8.91 -13.93
C GLU A 213 -7.10 7.87 -12.86
N PHE A 214 -6.34 6.77 -12.82
CA PHE A 214 -6.46 5.78 -11.75
C PHE A 214 -6.09 6.37 -10.39
N ALA A 215 -4.94 7.05 -10.28
CA ALA A 215 -4.45 7.62 -9.03
C ALA A 215 -5.42 8.66 -8.42
N ASN A 216 -5.93 9.58 -9.25
CA ASN A 216 -6.93 10.56 -8.86
C ASN A 216 -8.24 9.89 -8.46
N PHE A 217 -8.68 8.89 -9.24
CA PHE A 217 -9.89 8.13 -8.91
C PHE A 217 -9.82 7.50 -7.53
N VAL A 218 -8.75 6.75 -7.24
CA VAL A 218 -8.60 6.11 -5.93
C VAL A 218 -8.50 7.14 -4.80
N SER A 219 -7.78 8.25 -5.02
CA SER A 219 -7.62 9.31 -4.02
C SER A 219 -8.95 10.02 -3.71
N ALA A 220 -9.82 10.18 -4.72
CA ALA A 220 -11.13 10.82 -4.59
C ALA A 220 -12.24 9.90 -4.05
N GLN A 221 -12.03 8.58 -4.06
CA GLN A 221 -13.03 7.63 -3.57
C GLN A 221 -13.26 7.78 -2.06
N ALA A 222 -14.51 7.64 -1.65
CA ALA A 222 -14.87 7.61 -0.23
C ALA A 222 -14.23 6.41 0.48
N GLY A 223 -13.51 6.69 1.57
CA GLY A 223 -12.70 5.74 2.33
C GLY A 223 -11.29 6.30 2.55
N ALA A 224 -10.61 5.90 3.62
CA ALA A 224 -9.26 6.37 3.85
C ALA A 224 -8.26 5.70 2.89
N ASN A 225 -7.22 6.44 2.48
CA ASN A 225 -6.11 5.96 1.68
C ASN A 225 -4.79 6.33 2.37
N TRP A 226 -4.24 5.40 3.15
CA TRP A 226 -2.97 5.57 3.86
C TRP A 226 -1.85 4.93 3.05
N ARG A 227 -1.06 5.74 2.34
CA ARG A 227 0.14 5.29 1.63
C ARG A 227 1.38 5.67 2.40
N LEU A 228 2.11 4.68 2.92
CA LEU A 228 3.36 4.88 3.63
C LEU A 228 4.58 4.53 2.77
N THR A 229 5.60 5.38 2.88
CA THR A 229 6.93 5.22 2.29
C THR A 229 7.98 5.34 3.39
N HIS A 230 9.16 4.73 3.22
CA HIS A 230 10.20 4.75 4.25
C HIS A 230 11.57 5.10 3.66
N GLY A 231 12.21 6.13 4.21
CA GLY A 231 13.56 6.55 3.82
C GLY A 231 13.71 6.62 2.30
N ALA A 232 14.76 5.94 1.80
CA ALA A 232 15.08 5.84 0.38
C ALA A 232 14.60 4.54 -0.29
N ASP A 233 13.51 3.93 0.19
CA ASP A 233 12.92 2.72 -0.40
C ASP A 233 12.81 2.85 -1.94
N PRO A 234 13.47 1.96 -2.72
CA PRO A 234 13.45 1.99 -4.19
C PRO A 234 12.12 1.58 -4.82
N VAL A 235 11.29 0.81 -4.12
CA VAL A 235 10.09 0.21 -4.71
C VAL A 235 9.01 1.25 -4.96
N THR A 236 8.87 2.19 -4.04
CA THR A 236 7.91 3.30 -4.10
C THR A 236 8.27 4.33 -5.16
N ARG A 237 9.47 4.25 -5.76
CA ARG A 237 9.92 5.07 -6.88
C ARG A 237 9.58 4.48 -8.25
N LEU A 238 8.93 3.32 -8.29
CA LEU A 238 8.63 2.58 -9.51
C LEU A 238 7.15 2.26 -9.68
N PRO A 239 6.66 2.05 -10.92
CA PRO A 239 7.32 2.45 -12.18
C PRO A 239 7.56 3.96 -12.26
N PRO A 240 8.54 4.45 -13.04
CA PRO A 240 8.88 5.88 -13.12
C PRO A 240 7.71 6.80 -13.52
N ILE A 241 7.70 8.03 -12.99
CA ILE A 241 6.71 9.08 -13.31
C ILE A 241 6.74 9.43 -14.79
N LEU A 242 7.92 9.50 -15.41
CA LEU A 242 8.08 9.83 -16.83
C LEU A 242 7.38 8.84 -17.77
N PHE A 243 7.06 7.63 -17.30
CA PHE A 243 6.29 6.64 -18.07
C PHE A 243 4.78 6.72 -17.83
N GLY A 244 4.30 7.82 -17.23
CA GLY A 244 2.89 8.09 -17.02
C GLY A 244 2.29 7.46 -15.76
N TYR A 245 3.10 6.80 -14.93
CA TYR A 245 2.66 6.25 -13.65
C TYR A 245 2.55 7.32 -12.57
N ARG A 246 1.57 7.18 -11.69
CA ARG A 246 1.26 8.15 -10.62
C ARG A 246 0.93 7.41 -9.33
N HIS A 247 1.15 8.10 -8.21
CA HIS A 247 0.77 7.63 -6.88
C HIS A 247 -0.57 8.21 -6.46
N THR A 248 -1.28 7.51 -5.58
CA THR A 248 -2.36 8.12 -4.79
C THR A 248 -1.81 9.17 -3.84
N THR A 249 -2.66 10.10 -3.42
CA THR A 249 -2.31 11.19 -2.51
C THR A 249 -3.21 11.19 -1.27
N PRO A 250 -2.70 11.55 -0.07
CA PRO A 250 -1.30 11.92 0.24
C PRO A 250 -0.34 10.74 0.44
N GLU A 251 0.95 11.03 0.39
CA GLU A 251 2.04 10.22 0.96
C GLU A 251 2.19 10.50 2.45
N HIS A 252 2.51 9.46 3.22
CA HIS A 252 2.97 9.58 4.61
C HIS A 252 4.39 9.00 4.67
N TRP A 253 5.38 9.88 4.58
CA TRP A 253 6.78 9.51 4.45
C TRP A 253 7.46 9.44 5.81
N LEU A 254 7.91 8.23 6.16
CA LEU A 254 8.75 7.98 7.33
C LEU A 254 10.18 8.47 6.99
N ASN A 255 10.49 9.69 7.39
CA ASN A 255 11.71 10.38 7.00
C ASN A 255 12.75 10.37 8.13
N GLY A 256 14.02 10.15 7.77
CA GLY A 256 15.14 10.11 8.70
C GLY A 256 15.39 8.76 9.36
N GLY A 257 16.43 8.68 10.19
CA GLY A 257 16.87 7.42 10.81
C GLY A 257 17.60 6.45 9.87
N PRO A 258 18.11 5.32 10.40
CA PRO A 258 18.70 4.26 9.59
C PRO A 258 17.64 3.47 8.80
N SER A 259 18.06 2.71 7.79
CA SER A 259 17.20 1.88 6.92
C SER A 259 16.30 0.89 7.66
N ASN A 260 16.66 0.48 8.88
CA ASN A 260 15.85 -0.42 9.71
C ASN A 260 15.03 0.29 10.80
N HIS A 261 14.92 1.62 10.75
CA HIS A 261 14.19 2.38 11.75
C HIS A 261 12.68 2.07 11.71
N ILE A 262 12.09 1.82 12.88
CA ILE A 262 10.66 1.54 13.02
C ILE A 262 10.00 2.38 14.13
N ASP A 263 10.78 3.01 14.99
CA ASP A 263 10.29 3.73 16.17
C ASP A 263 10.00 5.20 15.88
N TYR A 264 9.20 5.46 14.86
CA TYR A 264 8.75 6.82 14.49
C TYR A 264 7.62 7.31 15.39
N THR A 265 7.62 8.60 15.71
CA THR A 265 6.49 9.33 16.29
C THR A 265 5.66 10.02 15.20
N ALA A 266 4.50 10.55 15.58
CA ALA A 266 3.59 11.22 14.64
C ALA A 266 4.22 12.45 13.97
N ASN A 267 5.15 13.12 14.66
CA ASN A 267 5.86 14.29 14.15
C ASN A 267 7.01 13.95 13.20
N ASP A 268 7.40 12.67 13.14
CA ASP A 268 8.48 12.21 12.25
C ASP A 268 7.94 11.76 10.88
N ILE A 269 6.64 11.96 10.63
CA ILE A 269 5.97 11.58 9.38
C ILE A 269 5.65 12.82 8.57
N ASP A 270 6.36 12.98 7.46
CA ASP A 270 6.10 14.05 6.50
C ASP A 270 4.88 13.68 5.64
N VAL A 271 3.96 14.63 5.45
CA VAL A 271 2.76 14.43 4.62
C VAL A 271 2.96 15.12 3.26
N CYS A 272 3.04 14.33 2.19
CA CYS A 272 3.37 14.84 0.86
C CYS A 272 2.19 14.71 -0.10
N HIS A 273 1.70 15.84 -0.58
CA HIS A 273 0.54 15.92 -1.46
C HIS A 273 0.93 15.91 -2.94
N GLY A 274 -0.01 15.52 -3.80
CA GLY A 274 0.17 15.44 -5.23
C GLY A 274 0.49 14.02 -5.73
N ILE A 275 0.02 13.72 -6.93
CA ILE A 275 0.12 12.38 -7.54
C ILE A 275 1.47 12.09 -8.21
N ALA A 276 2.34 13.12 -8.30
CA ALA A 276 3.66 13.09 -8.91
C ALA A 276 4.72 13.85 -8.09
N ASN A 277 4.51 13.98 -6.78
CA ASN A 277 5.41 14.72 -5.89
C ASN A 277 6.79 14.03 -5.79
N THR A 278 7.86 14.78 -6.08
CA THR A 278 9.26 14.33 -5.99
C THR A 278 10.03 14.96 -4.82
N ALA A 279 9.36 15.72 -3.94
CA ALA A 279 9.98 16.33 -2.75
C ALA A 279 10.15 15.34 -1.58
N CYS A 280 9.50 14.17 -1.64
CA CYS A 280 9.58 13.12 -0.62
C CYS A 280 10.26 11.86 -1.18
N ASN A 281 9.78 10.65 -0.85
CA ASN A 281 10.47 9.41 -1.22
C ASN A 281 10.79 9.31 -2.73
N ALA A 282 9.90 9.79 -3.60
CA ALA A 282 10.08 9.73 -5.05
C ALA A 282 11.34 10.47 -5.56
N GLY A 283 11.86 11.46 -4.81
CA GLY A 283 13.10 12.17 -5.15
C GLY A 283 14.37 11.56 -4.55
N THR A 284 14.26 10.48 -3.77
CA THR A 284 15.41 9.82 -3.13
C THR A 284 16.19 8.95 -4.12
N SER A 285 17.48 8.75 -3.84
CA SER A 285 18.40 7.93 -4.63
C SER A 285 18.95 6.76 -3.81
N GLY A 286 19.58 5.79 -4.47
CA GLY A 286 20.18 4.60 -3.86
C GLY A 286 19.37 3.33 -4.09
N LEU A 287 19.86 2.19 -3.59
CA LEU A 287 19.19 0.89 -3.61
C LEU A 287 18.96 0.39 -2.18
N ASP A 288 18.26 1.20 -1.36
CA ASP A 288 18.00 0.87 0.04
C ASP A 288 16.85 -0.14 0.20
N VAL A 289 17.16 -1.40 -0.08
CA VAL A 289 16.22 -2.53 0.05
C VAL A 289 15.94 -2.86 1.52
N ASP A 290 16.79 -2.43 2.46
CA ASP A 290 16.55 -2.64 3.88
C ASP A 290 15.43 -1.71 4.37
N ALA A 291 15.39 -0.44 3.93
CA ALA A 291 14.26 0.47 4.15
C ALA A 291 12.94 -0.12 3.69
N HIS A 292 12.94 -0.83 2.56
CA HIS A 292 11.76 -1.52 2.05
C HIS A 292 11.22 -2.61 2.99
N GLY A 293 11.99 -3.12 3.94
CA GLY A 293 11.54 -4.13 4.90
C GLY A 293 10.87 -3.57 6.17
N HIS A 294 10.97 -2.26 6.42
CA HIS A 294 10.73 -1.64 7.72
C HIS A 294 9.71 -0.50 7.60
N TYR A 295 8.56 -0.64 8.25
CA TYR A 295 7.42 0.27 8.10
C TYR A 295 6.68 0.42 9.43
N LEU A 296 7.24 1.12 10.42
CA LEU A 296 6.73 1.16 11.82
C LEU A 296 6.73 -0.19 12.56
N HIS A 297 7.02 -1.26 11.83
CA HIS A 297 7.22 -2.64 12.22
C HIS A 297 8.02 -3.32 11.11
N VAL A 298 8.62 -4.48 11.39
CA VAL A 298 9.30 -5.29 10.36
C VAL A 298 8.26 -5.98 9.48
N ALA A 299 7.84 -5.33 8.39
CA ALA A 299 6.82 -5.85 7.46
C ALA A 299 7.29 -7.11 6.72
N SER A 300 8.61 -7.26 6.55
CA SER A 300 9.24 -8.40 5.88
C SER A 300 9.54 -9.58 6.82
N ALA A 301 9.19 -9.52 8.11
CA ALA A 301 9.65 -10.51 9.11
C ALA A 301 9.18 -11.95 8.83
N CYS A 302 8.02 -12.12 8.18
CA CYS A 302 7.52 -13.43 7.73
C CYS A 302 8.05 -13.84 6.33
N SER A 303 8.83 -13.00 5.65
CA SER A 303 9.45 -13.31 4.36
C SER A 303 10.90 -13.80 4.56
N PRO A 304 11.20 -15.10 4.35
CA PRO A 304 12.52 -15.66 4.63
C PRO A 304 13.65 -15.02 3.85
N LYS A 305 13.37 -14.53 2.63
CA LYS A 305 14.38 -14.06 1.68
C LYS A 305 14.63 -12.55 1.74
N LEU A 306 13.61 -11.77 2.11
CA LEU A 306 13.78 -10.34 2.40
C LEU A 306 14.65 -10.12 3.63
N ARG A 307 14.58 -11.02 4.63
CA ARG A 307 15.48 -10.98 5.81
C ARG A 307 16.95 -11.19 5.48
N THR A 308 17.27 -11.89 4.40
CA THR A 308 18.66 -12.22 4.03
C THR A 308 19.28 -11.23 3.03
N ALA A 309 18.46 -10.47 2.29
CA ALA A 309 18.95 -9.49 1.33
C ALA A 309 19.69 -8.32 1.99
N ALA A 310 19.35 -7.98 3.24
CA ALA A 310 19.97 -6.91 4.02
C ALA A 310 21.43 -7.19 4.49
N PHE A 311 22.00 -8.36 4.21
CA PHE A 311 23.28 -8.81 4.79
C PHE A 311 24.42 -9.09 3.80
N SER A 312 24.31 -8.72 2.51
CA SER A 312 25.45 -8.82 1.59
C SER A 312 26.26 -7.52 1.58
N SER A 313 27.35 -7.50 2.35
CA SER A 313 28.30 -6.37 2.43
C SER A 313 29.15 -6.13 1.18
N ASN A 314 28.97 -6.94 0.13
CA ASN A 314 29.46 -6.65 -1.22
C ASN A 314 28.26 -6.56 -2.15
N ALA A 315 27.95 -5.35 -2.61
CA ALA A 315 27.03 -5.17 -3.74
C ALA A 315 27.63 -5.91 -4.93
N SER A 316 26.86 -6.82 -5.54
CA SER A 316 27.29 -7.42 -6.80
C SER A 316 27.33 -6.33 -7.88
N SER A 317 28.12 -6.52 -8.94
CA SER A 317 28.12 -5.62 -10.11
C SER A 317 26.71 -5.42 -10.69
N GLU A 318 25.83 -6.42 -10.54
CA GLU A 318 24.42 -6.33 -10.95
C GLU A 318 23.61 -5.35 -10.07
N GLN A 319 23.89 -5.29 -8.76
CA GLN A 319 23.24 -4.34 -7.85
C GLN A 319 23.70 -2.91 -8.11
N GLU A 320 24.98 -2.70 -8.41
CA GLU A 320 25.51 -1.38 -8.78
C GLU A 320 24.87 -0.88 -10.09
N LEU A 321 24.73 -1.76 -11.09
CA LEU A 321 24.05 -1.44 -12.35
C LEU A 321 22.55 -1.16 -12.15
N LEU A 322 21.89 -1.95 -11.29
CA LEU A 322 20.50 -1.72 -10.94
C LEU A 322 20.33 -0.36 -10.24
N GLU A 323 21.15 -0.06 -9.25
CA GLU A 323 21.13 1.21 -8.54
C GLU A 323 21.33 2.39 -9.50
N ALA A 324 22.35 2.33 -10.37
CA ALA A 324 22.61 3.37 -11.35
C ALA A 324 21.40 3.61 -12.27
N LYS A 325 20.75 2.53 -12.73
CA LYS A 325 19.54 2.62 -13.56
C LYS A 325 18.36 3.23 -12.81
N LEU A 326 18.14 2.85 -11.56
CA LEU A 326 17.06 3.41 -10.74
C LEU A 326 17.30 4.89 -10.45
N ASN A 327 18.54 5.28 -10.14
CA ASN A 327 18.91 6.68 -9.90
C ASN A 327 18.74 7.54 -11.14
N GLU A 328 19.05 7.01 -12.33
CA GLU A 328 18.81 7.71 -13.59
C GLU A 328 17.32 7.98 -13.82
N TRP A 329 16.44 7.02 -13.53
CA TRP A 329 15.00 7.25 -13.60
C TRP A 329 14.50 8.27 -12.59
N VAL A 330 15.05 8.28 -11.36
CA VAL A 330 14.72 9.32 -10.37
C VAL A 330 15.10 10.71 -10.88
N ARG A 331 16.30 10.86 -11.45
CA ARG A 331 16.75 12.13 -12.04
C ARG A 331 15.81 12.59 -13.16
N GLN A 332 15.44 11.68 -14.06
CA GLN A 332 14.49 11.96 -15.13
C GLN A 332 13.10 12.30 -14.62
N ASP A 333 12.62 11.66 -13.55
CA ASP A 333 11.35 11.97 -12.90
C ASP A 333 11.35 13.38 -12.30
N ILE A 334 12.43 13.76 -11.60
CA ILE A 334 12.58 15.11 -11.02
C ILE A 334 12.58 16.17 -12.13
N GLU A 335 13.34 15.95 -13.21
CA GLU A 335 13.36 16.86 -14.37
C GLU A 335 11.99 16.94 -15.05
N PHE A 336 11.34 15.80 -15.29
CA PHE A 336 10.03 15.74 -15.93
C PHE A 336 8.96 16.49 -15.13
N VAL A 337 8.93 16.32 -13.80
CA VAL A 337 8.01 17.04 -12.90
C VAL A 337 8.36 18.53 -12.85
N GLY A 338 9.63 18.90 -12.74
CA GLY A 338 10.08 20.29 -12.68
C GLY A 338 9.78 21.11 -13.94
N HIS A 339 9.59 20.45 -15.08
CA HIS A 339 9.20 21.06 -16.36
C HIS A 339 7.68 21.07 -16.60
N GLY A 340 6.86 20.71 -15.61
CA GLY A 340 5.40 20.66 -15.73
C GLY A 340 4.86 19.43 -16.47
N GLY A 341 5.69 18.41 -16.74
CA GLY A 341 5.23 17.18 -17.43
C GLY A 341 4.26 16.32 -16.61
N ALA A 342 4.10 16.65 -15.33
CA ALA A 342 3.26 15.89 -14.41
C ALA A 342 1.85 16.46 -14.19
N GLU A 343 1.58 17.66 -14.71
CA GLU A 343 0.26 18.31 -14.77
C GLU A 343 -0.62 17.70 -15.89
#